data_AF-A0A6L6CRK2-F1
#
_entry.id   AF-A0A6L6CRK2-F1
#
_cell.length_a   1.000
_cell.length_b   1.000
_cell.length_c   1.000
_cell.angle_alpha   90.00
_cell.angle_beta   90.00
_cell.angle_gamma   90.00
#
_symmetry.space_group_name_H-M   'P 1'
#
loop_
_entity.id
_entity.type
_entity.pdbx_description
1 polymer ?
#
loop_
_entity_poly.entity_id
_entity_poly.type
_entity_poly.pdbx_seq_one_letter_code
_entity_poly.pdbx_strand_id
1 'polypeptide(L)'
;MNTSSSSNGAAFIDLDRTLLSGASGPIISAAVRNAGVVSATRLPGEDALYRIFNAVGENLPSMLLARQGAAVMKGKARHDVVAAAQNACDDLLQLVRPLAASVIAGHREAGRKVVLATTTPNDVIATFARRMGFDDVVATRFAVDEQGLYTGELDGPFTWSAGKLAAVRTWCSHHHISLSESYAYSDSVYDEPLLNAVGFPQVVNPDARLTVMAAARRWPIVSFDNPDAQAKPPLQSSDIQKVGLLFARPEVFPFVKFSFTGVENIPSSGPVVLVANHRSYFDVFAVALTVAKSGRTVRFLGKKEVFDAPLIGQLASLLGGIRVDRASGSDEPLTHAADALSAGEMVAIMPQGTIPRG
;
A
#
# COMPACT_ATOMS: atom_id res chain seq x y z
N MET A 1 13.40 30.25 27.15
CA MET A 1 14.31 29.14 26.80
C MET A 1 13.48 28.11 26.04
N ASN A 2 13.61 28.08 24.72
CA ASN A 2 12.92 27.08 23.89
C ASN A 2 13.77 25.80 23.97
N THR A 3 13.33 24.83 24.77
CA THR A 3 13.90 23.48 24.74
C THR A 3 13.50 22.85 23.41
N SER A 4 14.39 22.89 22.41
CA SER A 4 14.25 22.04 21.24
C SER A 4 14.33 20.59 21.72
N SER A 5 13.18 19.91 21.87
CA SER A 5 13.18 18.47 22.04
C SER A 5 13.79 17.89 20.77
N SER A 6 15.02 17.40 20.86
CA SER A 6 15.62 16.61 19.78
C SER A 6 14.70 15.40 19.57
N SER A 7 13.95 15.36 18.47
CA SER A 7 13.07 14.24 18.15
C SER A 7 13.89 12.97 18.12
N ASN A 8 13.55 11.98 18.95
CA ASN A 8 14.27 10.72 19.08
C ASN A 8 13.67 9.65 18.16
N GLY A 9 13.32 10.07 16.94
CA GLY A 9 12.72 9.25 15.90
C GLY A 9 13.75 8.71 14.91
N ALA A 10 13.37 7.67 14.17
CA ALA A 10 14.13 7.12 13.05
C ALA A 10 13.33 7.22 11.75
N ALA A 11 13.97 6.96 10.62
CA ALA A 11 13.33 6.79 9.33
C ALA A 11 13.43 5.34 8.88
N PHE A 12 12.30 4.67 8.72
CA PHE A 12 12.20 3.31 8.21
C PHE A 12 11.86 3.37 6.72
N ILE A 13 12.73 2.84 5.86
CA ILE A 13 12.54 2.91 4.41
C ILE A 13 12.40 1.49 3.87
N ASP A 14 11.30 1.21 3.17
CA ASP A 14 11.13 -0.05 2.46
C ASP A 14 12.01 -0.13 1.20
N LEU A 15 12.33 -1.34 0.75
CA LEU A 15 13.30 -1.57 -0.31
C LEU A 15 12.67 -1.63 -1.70
N ASP A 16 11.91 -2.69 -1.97
CA ASP A 16 11.49 -3.06 -3.32
C ASP A 16 10.38 -2.14 -3.77
N ARG A 17 10.49 -1.54 -4.96
CA ARG A 17 9.54 -0.56 -5.51
C ARG A 17 9.36 0.73 -4.68
N THR A 18 9.90 0.80 -3.46
CA THR A 18 10.03 2.01 -2.65
C THR A 18 11.38 2.70 -2.87
N LEU A 19 12.47 2.17 -2.29
CA LEU A 19 13.83 2.70 -2.49
C LEU A 19 14.33 2.40 -3.91
N LEU A 20 14.05 1.20 -4.39
CA LEU A 20 14.38 0.72 -5.72
C LEU A 20 13.22 0.95 -6.68
N SER A 21 13.51 1.13 -7.96
CA SER A 21 12.50 1.23 -9.02
C SER A 21 11.81 -0.10 -9.36
N GLY A 22 12.34 -1.22 -8.86
CA GLY A 22 11.78 -2.56 -9.07
C GLY A 22 12.13 -3.52 -7.91
N ALA A 23 11.88 -4.81 -8.13
CA ALA A 23 12.19 -5.86 -7.15
C ALA A 23 13.68 -6.23 -7.14
N SER A 24 14.24 -6.40 -5.94
CA SER A 24 15.62 -6.88 -5.69
C SER A 24 15.77 -8.39 -5.89
N GLY A 25 14.71 -9.16 -5.62
CA GLY A 25 14.70 -10.62 -5.68
C GLY A 25 15.31 -11.25 -6.94
N PRO A 26 14.94 -10.82 -8.16
CA PRO A 26 15.50 -11.36 -9.41
C PRO A 26 17.02 -11.15 -9.53
N ILE A 27 17.51 -9.97 -9.17
CA ILE A 27 18.93 -9.60 -9.28
C ILE A 27 19.74 -10.43 -8.27
N ILE A 28 19.28 -10.49 -7.03
CA ILE A 28 19.92 -11.28 -5.98
C ILE A 28 19.90 -12.76 -6.34
N SER A 29 18.76 -13.29 -6.79
CA SER A 29 18.63 -14.71 -7.16
C SER A 29 19.54 -15.07 -8.34
N ALA A 30 19.71 -14.17 -9.31
CA ALA A 30 20.65 -14.35 -10.40
C ALA A 30 22.10 -14.39 -9.90
N ALA A 31 22.49 -13.48 -9.02
CA ALA A 31 23.85 -13.44 -8.46
C ALA A 31 24.18 -14.71 -7.65
N VAL A 32 23.25 -15.19 -6.82
CA VAL A 32 23.43 -16.41 -6.01
C VAL A 32 23.49 -17.66 -6.90
N ARG A 33 22.71 -17.74 -7.99
CA ARG A 33 22.80 -18.83 -8.97
C ARG A 33 24.10 -18.80 -9.78
N ASN A 34 24.53 -17.63 -10.23
CA ASN A 34 25.76 -17.48 -11.02
C ASN A 34 27.01 -17.86 -10.21
N ALA A 35 26.96 -17.69 -8.89
CA ALA A 35 28.00 -18.16 -7.97
C ALA A 35 27.93 -19.67 -7.67
N GLY A 36 26.97 -20.42 -8.24
CA GLY A 36 26.83 -21.87 -8.06
C GLY A 36 26.23 -22.30 -6.72
N VAL A 37 25.74 -21.35 -5.90
CA VAL A 37 25.26 -21.62 -4.54
C VAL A 37 23.89 -22.30 -4.53
N VAL A 38 23.05 -22.00 -5.52
CA VAL A 38 21.80 -22.72 -5.80
C VAL A 38 21.90 -23.35 -7.18
N SER A 39 21.19 -24.47 -7.39
CA SER A 39 21.10 -25.09 -8.71
C SER A 39 20.71 -24.04 -9.77
N ALA A 40 21.40 -24.08 -10.91
CA ALA A 40 21.18 -23.15 -12.02
C ALA A 40 19.77 -23.27 -12.63
N THR A 41 19.04 -24.35 -12.33
CA THR A 41 17.66 -24.56 -12.78
C THR A 41 16.73 -23.57 -12.10
N ARG A 42 16.20 -22.59 -12.86
CA ARG A 42 15.12 -21.70 -12.40
C ARG A 42 13.93 -22.54 -11.92
N LEU A 43 13.26 -22.09 -10.86
CA LEU A 43 12.02 -22.72 -10.43
C LEU A 43 10.95 -22.50 -11.52
N PRO A 44 10.13 -23.50 -11.87
CA PRO A 44 9.06 -23.33 -12.85
C PRO A 44 8.12 -22.20 -12.42
N GLY A 45 7.98 -21.16 -13.26
CA GLY A 45 7.08 -20.03 -12.98
C GLY A 45 7.68 -18.85 -12.20
N GLU A 46 8.97 -18.88 -11.86
CA GLU A 46 9.67 -17.78 -11.18
C GLU A 46 9.54 -16.43 -11.93
N ASP A 47 9.77 -16.43 -13.25
CA ASP A 47 9.63 -15.24 -14.09
C ASP A 47 8.17 -14.73 -14.17
N ALA A 48 7.18 -15.63 -14.01
CA ALA A 48 5.78 -15.23 -13.95
C ALA A 48 5.45 -14.57 -12.60
N LEU A 49 5.96 -15.12 -11.49
CA LEU A 49 5.81 -14.55 -10.15
C LEU A 49 6.42 -13.15 -10.06
N TYR A 50 7.65 -12.97 -10.56
CA TYR A 50 8.30 -11.65 -10.55
C TYR A 50 7.63 -10.63 -11.46
N ARG A 51 7.11 -11.05 -12.63
CA ARG A 51 6.31 -10.16 -13.47
C ARG A 51 5.02 -9.73 -12.78
N ILE A 52 4.34 -10.64 -12.08
CA ILE A 52 3.14 -10.31 -11.30
C ILE A 52 3.51 -9.35 -10.17
N PHE A 53 4.61 -9.60 -9.45
CA PHE A 53 5.10 -8.70 -8.40
C PHE A 53 5.43 -7.30 -8.93
N ASN A 54 6.16 -7.20 -10.04
CA ASN A 54 6.51 -5.91 -10.64
C ASN A 54 5.28 -5.15 -11.16
N ALA A 55 4.28 -5.86 -11.69
CA ALA A 55 3.06 -5.26 -12.23
C ALA A 55 2.03 -4.89 -11.16
N VAL A 56 1.87 -5.72 -10.12
CA VAL A 56 0.75 -5.67 -9.16
C VAL A 56 1.21 -5.40 -7.72
N GLY A 57 2.52 -5.35 -7.47
CA GLY A 57 3.09 -5.28 -6.13
C GLY A 57 3.03 -6.62 -5.39
N GLU A 58 3.24 -6.57 -4.07
CA GLU A 58 3.13 -7.73 -3.20
C GLU A 58 1.72 -8.37 -3.29
N ASN A 59 1.64 -9.70 -3.25
CA ASN A 59 0.37 -10.40 -3.08
C ASN A 59 0.52 -11.64 -2.18
N LEU A 60 -0.55 -11.99 -1.46
CA LEU A 60 -0.56 -13.11 -0.50
C LEU A 60 0.09 -14.41 -1.04
N PRO A 61 -0.25 -14.91 -2.25
CA PRO A 61 0.41 -16.10 -2.81
C PRO A 61 1.92 -15.95 -3.00
N SER A 62 2.39 -14.83 -3.56
CA SER A 62 3.82 -14.58 -3.77
C SER A 62 4.59 -14.48 -2.45
N MET A 63 3.97 -13.90 -1.42
CA MET A 63 4.59 -13.74 -0.10
C MET A 63 4.66 -15.06 0.68
N LEU A 64 3.68 -15.94 0.50
CA LEU A 64 3.76 -17.31 1.02
C LEU A 64 4.94 -18.08 0.42
N LEU A 65 5.19 -17.90 -0.88
CA LEU A 65 6.36 -18.49 -1.55
C LEU A 65 7.66 -17.84 -1.07
N ALA A 66 7.71 -16.52 -0.92
CA ALA A 66 8.88 -15.82 -0.39
C ALA A 66 9.23 -16.29 1.03
N ARG A 67 8.22 -16.56 1.86
CA ARG A 67 8.40 -17.13 3.21
C ARG A 67 9.04 -18.52 3.18
N GLN A 68 8.83 -19.31 2.13
CA GLN A 68 9.49 -20.60 1.91
C GLN A 68 10.95 -20.45 1.42
N GLY A 69 11.43 -19.23 1.16
CA GLY A 69 12.80 -18.98 0.74
C GLY A 69 13.84 -19.56 1.69
N ALA A 70 13.58 -19.56 3.00
CA ALA A 70 14.46 -20.18 3.99
C ALA A 70 14.70 -21.67 3.69
N ALA A 71 13.65 -22.43 3.35
CA ALA A 71 13.74 -23.86 3.08
C ALA A 71 14.63 -24.18 1.86
N VAL A 72 14.61 -23.32 0.84
CA VAL A 72 15.47 -23.45 -0.36
C VAL A 72 16.95 -23.28 0.00
N MET A 73 17.25 -22.52 1.06
CA MET A 73 18.62 -22.27 1.49
C MET A 73 19.20 -23.36 2.38
N LYS A 74 18.39 -24.32 2.84
CA LYS A 74 18.81 -25.37 3.77
C LYS A 74 20.09 -26.08 3.31
N GLY A 75 21.07 -26.17 4.21
CA GLY A 75 22.36 -26.82 3.99
C GLY A 75 23.38 -26.00 3.18
N LYS A 76 23.04 -24.78 2.74
CA LYS A 76 23.99 -23.90 2.04
C LYS A 76 24.83 -23.11 3.05
N ALA A 77 26.10 -22.89 2.74
CA ALA A 77 26.98 -22.08 3.56
C ALA A 77 26.58 -20.59 3.49
N ARG A 78 26.41 -19.97 4.65
CA ARG A 78 26.08 -18.55 4.76
C ARG A 78 27.10 -17.66 4.06
N HIS A 79 28.39 -17.99 4.20
CA HIS A 79 29.47 -17.18 3.63
C HIS A 79 29.38 -17.11 2.10
N ASP A 80 29.03 -18.22 1.43
CA ASP A 80 28.91 -18.28 -0.02
C ASP A 80 27.75 -17.43 -0.52
N VAL A 81 26.62 -17.46 0.19
CA VAL A 81 25.43 -16.66 -0.15
C VAL A 81 25.71 -15.18 0.03
N VAL A 82 26.33 -14.79 1.14
CA VAL A 82 26.73 -13.40 1.40
C VAL A 82 27.70 -12.92 0.33
N ALA A 83 28.73 -13.70 0.00
CA ALA A 83 29.71 -13.36 -1.04
C ALA A 83 29.03 -13.23 -2.41
N ALA A 84 28.15 -14.16 -2.78
CA ALA A 84 27.43 -14.10 -4.03
C ALA A 84 26.52 -12.87 -4.13
N ALA A 85 25.83 -12.51 -3.05
CA ALA A 85 24.94 -11.35 -3.02
C ALA A 85 25.69 -10.01 -3.14
N GLN A 86 26.99 -9.95 -2.80
CA GLN A 86 27.80 -8.75 -3.06
C GLN A 86 27.88 -8.41 -4.55
N ASN A 87 27.87 -9.42 -5.42
CA ASN A 87 27.87 -9.22 -6.87
C ASN A 87 26.59 -8.55 -7.40
N ALA A 88 25.48 -8.60 -6.64
CA ALA A 88 24.24 -7.92 -6.97
C ALA A 88 24.24 -6.43 -6.58
N CYS A 89 25.21 -5.96 -5.78
CA CYS A 89 25.14 -4.63 -5.19
C CYS A 89 25.18 -3.50 -6.22
N ASP A 90 26.06 -3.58 -7.23
CA ASP A 90 26.16 -2.52 -8.24
C ASP A 90 24.91 -2.45 -9.11
N ASP A 91 24.33 -3.59 -9.47
CA ASP A 91 23.06 -3.66 -10.21
C ASP A 91 21.89 -3.10 -9.38
N LEU A 92 21.83 -3.41 -8.08
CA LEU A 92 20.83 -2.83 -7.18
C LEU A 92 20.98 -1.31 -7.03
N LEU A 93 22.22 -0.80 -6.97
CA LEU A 93 22.48 0.64 -6.89
C LEU A 93 21.99 1.38 -8.14
N GLN A 94 22.03 0.77 -9.31
CA GLN A 94 21.46 1.34 -10.54
C GLN A 94 19.94 1.46 -10.50
N LEU A 95 19.26 0.69 -9.65
CA LEU A 95 17.81 0.76 -9.48
C LEU A 95 17.36 1.78 -8.43
N VAL A 96 18.29 2.36 -7.65
CA VAL A 96 17.95 3.33 -6.61
C VAL A 96 17.25 4.54 -7.23
N ARG A 97 16.08 4.89 -6.69
CA ARG A 97 15.29 6.01 -7.20
C ARG A 97 15.98 7.35 -6.91
N PRO A 98 15.87 8.36 -7.80
CA PRO A 98 16.60 9.62 -7.69
C PRO A 98 16.50 10.34 -6.34
N LEU A 99 15.31 10.38 -5.72
CA LEU A 99 15.11 11.09 -4.44
C LEU A 99 15.54 10.30 -3.20
N ALA A 100 15.81 9.00 -3.32
CA ALA A 100 16.15 8.16 -2.17
C ALA A 100 17.35 8.70 -1.39
N ALA A 101 18.42 9.09 -2.10
CA ALA A 101 19.63 9.63 -1.47
C ALA A 101 19.35 10.92 -0.69
N SER A 102 18.54 11.83 -1.26
CA SER A 102 18.18 13.09 -0.61
C SER A 102 17.31 12.87 0.64
N VAL A 103 16.39 11.90 0.61
CA VAL A 103 15.58 11.53 1.78
C VAL A 103 16.47 10.99 2.91
N ILE A 104 17.41 10.09 2.58
CA ILE A 104 18.37 9.56 3.55
C ILE A 104 19.23 10.69 4.14
N ALA A 105 19.76 11.58 3.30
CA ALA A 105 20.56 12.72 3.74
C ALA A 105 19.78 13.66 4.67
N GLY A 106 18.53 14.02 4.31
CA GLY A 106 17.70 14.92 5.12
C GLY A 106 17.37 14.36 6.50
N HIS A 107 17.15 13.05 6.63
CA HIS A 107 16.97 12.44 7.95
C HIS A 107 18.24 12.46 8.80
N ARG A 108 19.39 12.22 8.18
CA ARG A 108 20.70 12.27 8.86
C ARG A 108 21.05 13.67 9.32
N GLU A 109 20.83 14.69 8.49
CA GLU A 109 21.02 16.09 8.86
C GLU A 109 20.12 16.49 10.04
N ALA A 110 18.93 15.90 10.13
CA ALA A 110 18.03 16.04 11.26
C ALA A 110 18.41 15.19 12.49
N GLY A 111 19.57 14.50 12.47
CA GLY A 111 20.07 13.69 13.57
C GLY A 111 19.32 12.37 13.78
N ARG A 112 18.54 11.90 12.80
CA ARG A 112 17.76 10.66 12.89
C ARG A 112 18.53 9.48 12.31
N LYS A 113 18.35 8.31 12.92
CA LYS A 113 18.80 7.05 12.33
C LYS A 113 17.98 6.72 11.09
N VAL A 114 18.62 6.21 10.06
CA VAL A 114 17.98 5.74 8.83
C VAL A 114 18.13 4.23 8.73
N VAL A 115 17.01 3.53 8.69
CA VAL A 115 16.94 2.07 8.81
C VAL A 115 16.21 1.50 7.60
N LEU A 116 16.83 0.50 6.96
CA LEU A 116 16.18 -0.24 5.89
C LEU A 116 15.22 -1.26 6.52
N ALA A 117 13.93 -1.25 6.15
CA ALA A 117 12.92 -2.15 6.68
C ALA A 117 12.30 -2.98 5.56
N THR A 118 12.76 -4.22 5.35
CA THR A 118 12.46 -4.99 4.14
C THR A 118 12.14 -6.47 4.39
N THR A 119 11.32 -7.06 3.52
CA THR A 119 11.13 -8.53 3.49
C THR A 119 12.39 -9.26 3.01
N THR A 120 13.22 -8.63 2.16
CA THR A 120 14.42 -9.24 1.57
C THR A 120 15.37 -9.73 2.66
N PRO A 121 15.95 -10.94 2.56
CA PRO A 121 16.75 -11.50 3.65
C PRO A 121 17.99 -10.66 3.98
N ASN A 122 18.29 -10.53 5.27
CA ASN A 122 19.38 -9.68 5.77
C ASN A 122 20.73 -9.99 5.11
N ASP A 123 21.08 -11.27 5.01
CA ASP A 123 22.39 -11.71 4.51
C ASP A 123 22.67 -11.32 3.06
N VAL A 124 21.62 -11.11 2.26
CA VAL A 124 21.76 -10.73 0.85
C VAL A 124 21.65 -9.22 0.61
N ILE A 125 21.08 -8.46 1.55
CA ILE A 125 20.85 -7.01 1.38
C ILE A 125 21.76 -6.13 2.25
N ALA A 126 22.35 -6.67 3.32
CA ALA A 126 23.13 -5.89 4.28
C ALA A 126 24.30 -5.12 3.66
N THR A 127 24.97 -5.68 2.64
CA THR A 127 26.07 -5.00 1.94
C THR A 127 25.56 -3.79 1.16
N PHE A 128 24.46 -3.95 0.43
CA PHE A 128 23.81 -2.86 -0.30
C PHE A 128 23.36 -1.75 0.66
N ALA A 129 22.71 -2.11 1.77
CA ALA A 129 22.25 -1.16 2.78
C ALA A 129 23.41 -0.35 3.35
N ARG A 130 24.54 -0.98 3.67
CA ARG A 130 25.74 -0.31 4.16
C ARG A 130 26.33 0.66 3.13
N ARG A 131 26.40 0.27 1.86
CA ARG A 131 26.87 1.15 0.77
C ARG A 131 25.97 2.37 0.56
N MET A 132 24.67 2.21 0.76
CA MET A 132 23.68 3.29 0.74
C MET A 132 23.73 4.18 2.00
N GLY A 133 24.47 3.78 3.03
CA GLY A 133 24.55 4.50 4.28
C GLY A 133 23.32 4.32 5.17
N PHE A 134 22.68 3.16 5.17
CA PHE A 134 21.75 2.85 6.25
C PHE A 134 22.53 2.61 7.55
N ASP A 135 22.01 3.13 8.66
CA ASP A 135 22.57 2.94 10.00
C ASP A 135 22.27 1.52 10.53
N ASP A 136 21.16 0.95 10.10
CA ASP A 136 20.77 -0.43 10.45
C ASP A 136 19.81 -1.04 9.41
N VAL A 137 19.56 -2.35 9.54
CA VAL A 137 18.67 -3.12 8.68
C VAL A 137 17.73 -3.97 9.53
N VAL A 138 16.43 -3.71 9.39
CA VAL A 138 15.35 -4.58 9.85
C VAL A 138 14.90 -5.42 8.67
N ALA A 139 15.35 -6.67 8.62
CA ALA A 139 15.10 -7.58 7.50
C ALA A 139 14.73 -8.98 7.97
N THR A 140 14.13 -9.77 7.07
CA THR A 140 13.93 -11.21 7.31
C THR A 140 15.27 -11.89 7.57
N ARG A 141 15.36 -12.74 8.59
CA ARG A 141 16.58 -13.48 8.91
C ARG A 141 16.34 -14.97 8.76
N PHE A 142 17.31 -15.67 8.18
CA PHE A 142 17.31 -17.13 8.10
C PHE A 142 18.20 -17.68 9.21
N ALA A 143 17.74 -18.73 9.88
CA ALA A 143 18.48 -19.39 10.94
C ALA A 143 19.70 -20.13 10.36
N VAL A 144 20.80 -20.08 11.11
CA VAL A 144 22.10 -20.64 10.74
C VAL A 144 22.59 -21.50 11.90
N ASP A 145 23.09 -22.68 11.62
CA ASP A 145 23.65 -23.58 12.62
C ASP A 145 25.08 -23.18 13.04
N GLU A 146 25.65 -23.94 13.97
CA GLU A 146 27.00 -23.71 14.49
C GLU A 146 28.10 -23.89 13.42
N GLN A 147 27.79 -24.61 12.34
CA GLN A 147 28.69 -24.83 11.21
C GLN A 147 28.60 -23.71 10.16
N GLY A 148 27.72 -22.73 10.36
CA GLY A 148 27.52 -21.64 9.42
C GLY A 148 26.64 -22.01 8.22
N LEU A 149 25.86 -23.09 8.31
CA LEU A 149 24.93 -23.52 7.27
C LEU A 149 23.51 -23.07 7.60
N TYR A 150 22.72 -22.70 6.59
CA TYR A 150 21.32 -22.37 6.81
C TYR A 150 20.52 -23.61 7.22
N THR A 151 19.69 -23.48 8.26
CA THR A 151 18.90 -24.60 8.79
C THR A 151 17.65 -24.90 7.96
N GLY A 152 17.22 -23.94 7.13
CA GLY A 152 15.95 -23.99 6.41
C GLY A 152 14.82 -23.21 7.09
N GLU A 153 15.09 -22.61 8.26
CA GLU A 153 14.08 -21.94 9.09
C GLU A 153 14.31 -20.43 9.15
N LEU A 154 13.29 -19.69 9.60
CA LEU A 154 13.41 -18.26 9.90
C LEU A 154 13.99 -18.06 11.30
N ASP A 155 14.84 -17.06 11.46
CA ASP A 155 15.26 -16.55 12.77
C ASP A 155 14.43 -15.31 13.11
N GLY A 156 13.38 -15.51 13.90
CA GLY A 156 12.43 -14.45 14.27
C GLY A 156 11.28 -14.25 13.26
N PRO A 157 10.60 -13.09 13.30
CA PRO A 157 9.42 -12.85 12.47
C PRO A 157 9.80 -12.69 11.00
N PHE A 158 8.93 -13.18 10.11
CA PHE A 158 8.97 -12.81 8.71
C PHE A 158 8.66 -11.31 8.58
N THR A 159 9.57 -10.53 7.98
CA THR A 159 9.53 -9.06 8.02
C THR A 159 8.56 -8.51 6.96
N TRP A 160 7.29 -8.90 7.09
CA TRP A 160 6.21 -8.52 6.19
C TRP A 160 4.93 -8.22 6.97
N SER A 161 4.22 -7.18 6.57
CA SER A 161 2.98 -6.73 7.22
C SER A 161 3.12 -6.58 8.74
N ALA A 162 2.24 -7.19 9.54
CA ALA A 162 2.32 -7.17 11.01
C ALA A 162 3.69 -7.66 11.54
N GLY A 163 4.35 -8.58 10.83
CA GLY A 163 5.69 -9.03 11.18
C GLY A 163 6.77 -7.96 10.98
N LYS A 164 6.64 -7.11 9.95
CA LYS A 164 7.52 -5.95 9.74
C LYS A 164 7.37 -4.94 10.89
N LEU A 165 6.13 -4.61 11.27
CA LEU A 165 5.86 -3.74 12.43
C LEU A 165 6.45 -4.32 13.72
N ALA A 166 6.29 -5.63 13.95
CA ALA A 166 6.85 -6.28 15.14
C ALA A 166 8.39 -6.19 15.17
N ALA A 167 9.06 -6.47 14.05
CA ALA A 167 10.51 -6.37 13.93
C ALA A 167 11.00 -4.92 14.16
N VAL A 168 10.33 -3.93 13.57
CA VAL A 168 10.62 -2.51 13.78
C VAL A 168 10.41 -2.09 15.24
N ARG A 169 9.35 -2.57 15.91
CA ARG A 169 9.11 -2.29 17.35
C ARG A 169 10.21 -2.85 18.24
N THR A 170 10.67 -4.07 17.97
CA THR A 170 11.79 -4.67 18.70
C THR A 170 13.05 -3.84 18.51
N TRP A 171 13.36 -3.45 17.27
CA TRP A 171 14.49 -2.57 16.96
C TRP A 171 14.38 -1.23 17.69
N CYS A 172 13.23 -0.57 17.62
CA CYS A 172 12.99 0.70 18.33
C CYS A 172 13.22 0.57 19.83
N SER A 173 12.76 -0.53 20.43
CA SER A 173 12.93 -0.79 21.86
C SER A 173 14.39 -0.93 22.26
N HIS A 174 15.20 -1.63 21.45
CA HIS A 174 16.65 -1.79 21.70
C HIS A 174 17.44 -0.51 21.50
N HIS A 175 17.00 0.38 20.60
CA HIS A 175 17.67 1.64 20.31
C HIS A 175 17.06 2.84 21.02
N HIS A 176 16.07 2.62 21.89
CA HIS A 176 15.30 3.65 22.57
C HIS A 176 14.69 4.70 21.62
N ILE A 177 14.19 4.28 20.45
CA ILE A 177 13.59 5.15 19.43
C ILE A 177 12.07 5.20 19.60
N SER A 178 11.47 6.38 19.41
CA SER A 178 10.01 6.56 19.46
C SER A 178 9.38 6.38 18.08
N LEU A 179 8.41 5.46 17.95
CA LEU A 179 7.65 5.28 16.72
C LEU A 179 6.77 6.49 16.37
N SER A 180 6.17 7.14 17.36
CA SER A 180 5.33 8.32 17.12
C SER A 180 6.12 9.54 16.66
N GLU A 181 7.45 9.51 16.75
CA GLU A 181 8.36 10.53 16.21
C GLU A 181 9.10 10.05 14.95
N SER A 182 8.84 8.81 14.52
CA SER A 182 9.51 8.17 13.40
C SER A 182 8.76 8.35 12.09
N TYR A 183 9.47 8.09 10.99
CA TYR A 183 8.98 8.11 9.62
C TYR A 183 8.95 6.69 9.06
N ALA A 184 7.99 6.41 8.18
CA ALA A 184 7.98 5.16 7.42
C ALA A 184 7.67 5.45 5.95
N TYR A 185 8.47 4.90 5.04
CA TYR A 185 8.33 5.04 3.59
C TYR A 185 8.02 3.68 2.97
N SER A 186 6.91 3.56 2.23
CA SER A 186 6.53 2.31 1.54
C SER A 186 5.57 2.53 0.36
N ASP A 187 5.66 1.68 -0.66
CA ASP A 187 4.72 1.56 -1.80
C ASP A 187 3.69 0.44 -1.61
N SER A 188 3.79 -0.35 -0.53
CA SER A 188 2.95 -1.54 -0.32
C SER A 188 1.79 -1.30 0.63
N VAL A 189 0.59 -1.75 0.24
CA VAL A 189 -0.60 -1.81 1.11
C VAL A 189 -0.37 -2.69 2.34
N TYR A 190 0.53 -3.67 2.28
CA TYR A 190 0.78 -4.57 3.40
C TYR A 190 1.57 -3.91 4.52
N ASP A 191 2.26 -2.80 4.25
CA ASP A 191 2.94 -1.99 5.25
C ASP A 191 2.00 -1.02 5.99
N GLU A 192 0.69 -1.10 5.73
CA GLU A 192 -0.35 -0.39 6.50
C GLU A 192 -0.13 -0.44 8.01
N PRO A 193 0.21 -1.59 8.64
CA PRO A 193 0.41 -1.62 10.09
C PRO A 193 1.59 -0.74 10.54
N LEU A 194 2.68 -0.69 9.76
CA LEU A 194 3.83 0.13 10.06
C LEU A 194 3.54 1.62 9.79
N LEU A 195 2.96 1.94 8.64
CA LEU A 195 2.54 3.31 8.28
C LEU A 195 1.56 3.88 9.32
N ASN A 196 0.63 3.07 9.81
CA ASN A 196 -0.34 3.48 10.83
C ASN A 196 0.28 3.63 12.23
N ALA A 197 1.43 3.00 12.50
CA ALA A 197 2.08 3.03 13.82
C ALA A 197 3.06 4.19 14.01
N VAL A 198 3.57 4.77 12.92
CA VAL A 198 4.53 5.89 12.97
C VAL A 198 3.83 7.25 13.02
N GLY A 199 4.54 8.27 13.48
CA GLY A 199 4.04 9.65 13.45
C GLY A 199 3.98 10.26 12.05
N PHE A 200 4.91 9.86 11.18
CA PHE A 200 5.08 10.45 9.86
C PHE A 200 5.08 9.39 8.74
N PRO A 201 3.91 8.82 8.40
CA PRO A 201 3.80 7.89 7.27
C PRO A 201 4.02 8.61 5.94
N GLN A 202 4.73 7.98 5.02
CA GLN A 202 5.03 8.48 3.69
C GLN A 202 4.76 7.39 2.67
N VAL A 203 3.73 7.60 1.86
CA VAL A 203 3.33 6.65 0.82
C VAL A 203 4.12 6.96 -0.45
N VAL A 204 4.96 6.03 -0.88
CA VAL A 204 5.89 6.24 -2.00
C VAL A 204 5.36 5.59 -3.26
N ASN A 205 5.25 6.35 -4.36
CA ASN A 205 4.86 5.83 -5.68
C ASN A 205 3.75 4.74 -5.63
N PRO A 206 2.63 4.97 -4.93
CA PRO A 206 1.70 3.91 -4.55
C PRO A 206 1.05 3.25 -5.76
N ASP A 207 0.77 1.96 -5.62
CA ASP A 207 -0.20 1.30 -6.50
C ASP A 207 -1.63 1.85 -6.29
N ALA A 208 -2.58 1.41 -7.11
CA ALA A 208 -3.97 1.88 -7.02
C ALA A 208 -4.63 1.59 -5.65
N ARG A 209 -4.27 0.49 -4.97
CA ARG A 209 -4.87 0.12 -3.69
C ARG A 209 -4.33 0.99 -2.56
N LEU A 210 -3.02 1.16 -2.49
CA LEU A 210 -2.38 2.02 -1.51
C LEU A 210 -2.75 3.49 -1.76
N THR A 211 -2.97 3.89 -3.01
CA THR A 211 -3.49 5.22 -3.36
C THR A 211 -4.84 5.51 -2.70
N VAL A 212 -5.80 4.57 -2.79
CA VAL A 212 -7.12 4.71 -2.13
C VAL A 212 -6.97 4.75 -0.60
N MET A 213 -6.10 3.90 -0.05
CA MET A 213 -5.85 3.87 1.40
C MET A 213 -5.18 5.15 1.92
N ALA A 214 -4.19 5.67 1.19
CA ALA A 214 -3.51 6.92 1.51
C ALA A 214 -4.50 8.09 1.54
N ALA A 215 -5.40 8.16 0.55
CA ALA A 215 -6.47 9.15 0.55
C ALA A 215 -7.41 8.99 1.76
N ALA A 216 -7.80 7.76 2.10
CA ALA A 216 -8.67 7.50 3.24
C ALA A 216 -8.05 7.86 4.59
N ARG A 217 -6.76 7.56 4.75
CA ARG A 217 -5.99 7.86 5.96
C ARG A 217 -5.40 9.26 5.99
N ARG A 218 -5.56 10.04 4.90
CA ARG A 218 -4.89 11.32 4.66
C ARG A 218 -3.36 11.24 4.79
N TRP A 219 -2.79 10.12 4.37
CA TRP A 219 -1.33 9.98 4.33
C TRP A 219 -0.76 10.73 3.14
N PRO A 220 0.37 11.43 3.34
CA PRO A 220 1.06 12.10 2.24
C PRO A 220 1.56 11.08 1.23
N ILE A 221 1.39 11.41 -0.05
CA ILE A 221 1.96 10.64 -1.17
C ILE A 221 3.17 11.42 -1.68
N VAL A 222 4.30 10.73 -1.80
CA VAL A 222 5.56 11.25 -2.32
C VAL A 222 5.97 10.43 -3.55
N SER A 223 6.48 11.09 -4.59
CA SER A 223 7.09 10.39 -5.71
C SER A 223 8.61 10.44 -5.59
N PHE A 224 9.27 9.28 -5.61
CA PHE A 224 10.73 9.22 -5.58
C PHE A 224 11.37 9.36 -6.97
N ASP A 225 10.56 9.34 -8.04
CA ASP A 225 11.04 9.36 -9.43
C ASP A 225 11.20 10.78 -9.98
N ASN A 226 10.39 11.72 -9.49
CA ASN A 226 10.41 13.08 -9.99
C ASN A 226 10.46 14.08 -8.81
N PRO A 227 11.59 14.77 -8.60
CA PRO A 227 11.76 15.82 -7.59
C PRO A 227 10.73 16.95 -7.70
N ASP A 228 10.29 17.25 -8.92
CA ASP A 228 9.38 18.34 -9.24
C ASP A 228 7.91 17.91 -9.26
N ALA A 229 7.63 16.61 -9.11
CA ALA A 229 6.28 16.13 -8.88
C ALA A 229 5.85 16.54 -7.47
N GLN A 230 5.37 17.78 -7.35
CA GLN A 230 4.63 18.25 -6.18
C GLN A 230 3.66 17.15 -5.75
N ALA A 231 3.59 16.88 -4.43
CA ALA A 231 2.59 16.02 -3.84
C ALA A 231 1.25 16.34 -4.51
N LYS A 232 0.78 15.45 -5.39
CA LYS A 232 -0.47 15.69 -6.11
C LYS A 232 -1.51 16.00 -5.04
N PRO A 233 -2.34 17.05 -5.22
CA PRO A 233 -3.40 17.34 -4.26
C PRO A 233 -4.15 16.03 -3.97
N PRO A 234 -4.59 15.80 -2.72
CA PRO A 234 -5.29 14.57 -2.35
C PRO A 234 -6.36 14.31 -3.41
N LEU A 235 -6.34 13.10 -3.99
CA LEU A 235 -7.21 12.72 -5.10
C LEU A 235 -8.63 13.24 -4.85
N GLN A 236 -9.19 13.92 -5.83
CA GLN A 236 -10.58 14.34 -5.72
C GLN A 236 -11.45 13.09 -5.62
N SER A 237 -12.57 13.18 -4.90
CA SER A 237 -13.50 12.05 -4.70
C SER A 237 -13.91 11.38 -6.01
N SER A 238 -13.98 12.14 -7.11
CA SER A 238 -14.23 11.64 -8.46
C SER A 238 -13.11 10.73 -8.99
N ASP A 239 -11.84 11.06 -8.74
CA ASP A 239 -10.70 10.23 -9.15
C ASP A 239 -10.62 8.94 -8.35
N ILE A 240 -10.93 8.99 -7.04
CA ILE A 240 -11.01 7.82 -6.17
C ILE A 240 -12.13 6.87 -6.62
N GLN A 241 -13.29 7.42 -6.96
CA GLN A 241 -14.39 6.62 -7.50
C GLN A 241 -14.02 5.98 -8.83
N LYS A 242 -13.43 6.70 -9.78
CA LYS A 242 -13.00 6.11 -11.07
C LYS A 242 -12.05 4.93 -10.85
N VAL A 243 -11.13 5.06 -9.90
CA VAL A 243 -10.20 3.98 -9.51
C VAL A 243 -10.94 2.82 -8.84
N GLY A 244 -11.83 3.07 -7.88
CA GLY A 244 -12.62 2.02 -7.23
C GLY A 244 -13.55 1.28 -8.21
N LEU A 245 -14.14 2.01 -9.16
CA LEU A 245 -15.05 1.46 -10.17
C LEU A 245 -14.31 0.59 -11.21
N LEU A 246 -13.03 0.85 -11.50
CA LEU A 246 -12.19 -0.04 -12.33
C LEU A 246 -12.04 -1.45 -11.74
N PHE A 247 -12.20 -1.59 -10.42
CA PHE A 247 -12.18 -2.86 -9.70
C PHE A 247 -13.58 -3.40 -9.36
N ALA A 248 -14.64 -2.63 -9.62
CA ALA A 248 -16.03 -3.08 -9.43
C ALA A 248 -16.40 -4.04 -10.57
N ARG A 249 -16.17 -5.33 -10.34
CA ARG A 249 -16.47 -6.39 -11.30
C ARG A 249 -17.51 -7.37 -10.74
N PRO A 250 -18.50 -7.82 -11.53
CA PRO A 250 -19.50 -8.81 -11.09
C PRO A 250 -18.89 -10.06 -10.43
N GLU A 251 -17.69 -10.45 -10.86
CA GLU A 251 -16.91 -11.60 -10.39
C GLU A 251 -16.49 -11.52 -8.91
N VAL A 252 -16.53 -10.32 -8.31
CA VAL A 252 -16.33 -10.14 -6.86
C VAL A 252 -17.48 -10.74 -6.05
N PHE A 253 -18.65 -10.95 -6.67
CA PHE A 253 -19.82 -11.57 -6.06
C PHE A 253 -20.17 -12.88 -6.79
N PRO A 254 -19.39 -13.96 -6.60
CA PRO A 254 -19.56 -15.21 -7.36
C PRO A 254 -20.91 -15.90 -7.11
N PHE A 255 -21.62 -15.50 -6.06
CA PHE A 255 -22.94 -15.98 -5.66
C PHE A 255 -24.09 -15.11 -6.19
N VAL A 256 -23.82 -14.08 -7.02
CA VAL A 256 -24.83 -13.17 -7.57
C VAL A 256 -24.70 -13.07 -9.09
N LYS A 257 -25.82 -13.25 -9.79
CA LYS A 257 -25.90 -13.00 -11.24
C LYS A 257 -26.42 -11.59 -11.49
N PHE A 258 -25.61 -10.74 -12.10
CA PHE A 258 -26.02 -9.41 -12.51
C PHE A 258 -26.49 -9.39 -13.97
N SER A 259 -27.59 -8.69 -14.22
CA SER A 259 -28.05 -8.31 -15.57
C SER A 259 -28.19 -6.80 -15.62
N PHE A 260 -27.68 -6.17 -16.67
CA PHE A 260 -27.73 -4.73 -16.86
C PHE A 260 -28.33 -4.46 -18.23
N THR A 261 -29.35 -3.60 -18.28
CA THR A 261 -30.01 -3.17 -19.50
C THR A 261 -30.21 -1.65 -19.43
N GLY A 262 -30.05 -0.95 -20.56
CA GLY A 262 -30.31 0.49 -20.62
C GLY A 262 -29.24 1.38 -19.96
N VAL A 263 -28.04 0.86 -19.71
CA VAL A 263 -26.92 1.65 -19.14
C VAL A 263 -26.47 2.74 -20.11
N GLU A 264 -26.58 2.47 -21.41
CA GLU A 264 -26.35 3.39 -22.52
C GLU A 264 -27.26 4.63 -22.48
N ASN A 265 -28.37 4.58 -21.74
CA ASN A 265 -29.25 5.73 -21.54
C ASN A 265 -28.73 6.71 -20.49
N ILE A 266 -27.68 6.36 -19.75
CA ILE A 266 -27.02 7.27 -18.81
C ILE A 266 -26.12 8.20 -19.63
N PRO A 267 -26.42 9.51 -19.71
CA PRO A 267 -25.61 10.45 -20.48
C PRO A 267 -24.15 10.42 -20.01
N SER A 268 -23.21 10.48 -20.95
CA SER A 268 -21.77 10.46 -20.66
C SER A 268 -21.27 11.73 -19.95
N SER A 269 -22.03 12.83 -20.02
CA SER A 269 -21.76 14.10 -19.34
C SER A 269 -23.06 14.83 -19.00
N GLY A 270 -22.99 15.85 -18.14
CA GLY A 270 -24.15 16.63 -17.71
C GLY A 270 -24.91 16.02 -16.52
N PRO A 271 -25.86 16.78 -15.94
CA PRO A 271 -26.56 16.40 -14.71
C PRO A 271 -27.36 15.11 -14.87
N VAL A 272 -27.26 14.21 -13.89
CA VAL A 272 -28.07 12.98 -13.83
C VAL A 272 -28.54 12.72 -12.42
N VAL A 273 -29.84 12.50 -12.25
CA VAL A 273 -30.40 11.93 -11.01
C VAL A 273 -30.60 10.44 -11.22
N LEU A 274 -29.81 9.62 -10.54
CA LEU A 274 -29.93 8.17 -10.57
C LEU A 274 -30.80 7.71 -9.40
N VAL A 275 -31.99 7.19 -9.70
CA VAL A 275 -32.93 6.75 -8.67
C VAL A 275 -32.88 5.22 -8.55
N ALA A 276 -32.65 4.72 -7.33
CA ALA A 276 -32.64 3.30 -7.04
C ALA A 276 -33.60 2.95 -5.90
N ASN A 277 -34.14 1.73 -5.94
CA ASN A 277 -34.84 1.16 -4.80
C ASN A 277 -33.84 0.75 -3.71
N HIS A 278 -34.23 0.88 -2.45
CA HIS A 278 -33.42 0.49 -1.30
C HIS A 278 -34.14 -0.52 -0.40
N ARG A 279 -34.21 -1.75 -0.91
CA ARG A 279 -34.81 -2.93 -0.28
C ARG A 279 -33.79 -3.83 0.42
N SER A 280 -32.51 -3.68 0.11
CA SER A 280 -31.43 -4.47 0.71
C SER A 280 -30.13 -3.66 0.81
N TYR A 281 -29.24 -4.10 1.71
CA TYR A 281 -27.88 -3.55 1.76
C TYR A 281 -27.10 -3.82 0.46
N PHE A 282 -27.50 -4.85 -0.29
CA PHE A 282 -26.86 -5.24 -1.53
C PHE A 282 -27.14 -4.25 -2.68
N ASP A 283 -28.22 -3.47 -2.60
CA ASP A 283 -28.63 -2.53 -3.65
C ASP A 283 -27.55 -1.45 -3.90
N VAL A 284 -26.77 -1.10 -2.88
CA VAL A 284 -25.64 -0.17 -2.99
C VAL A 284 -24.58 -0.70 -3.96
N PHE A 285 -24.28 -2.01 -3.91
CA PHE A 285 -23.32 -2.63 -4.83
C PHE A 285 -23.87 -2.73 -6.26
N ALA A 286 -25.17 -2.99 -6.41
CA ALA A 286 -25.82 -3.00 -7.73
C ALA A 286 -25.78 -1.61 -8.40
N VAL A 287 -26.03 -0.55 -7.62
CA VAL A 287 -25.90 0.84 -8.10
C VAL A 287 -24.44 1.15 -8.45
N ALA A 288 -23.48 0.80 -7.60
CA ALA A 288 -22.06 1.02 -7.86
C ALA A 288 -21.59 0.34 -9.15
N LEU A 289 -21.99 -0.92 -9.39
CA LEU A 289 -21.67 -1.65 -10.63
C LEU A 289 -22.33 -1.05 -11.87
N THR A 290 -23.55 -0.49 -11.72
CA THR A 290 -24.25 0.20 -12.81
C THR A 290 -23.50 1.49 -13.20
N VAL A 291 -23.07 2.26 -12.20
CA VAL A 291 -22.26 3.49 -12.38
C VAL A 291 -20.89 3.18 -12.96
N ALA A 292 -20.26 2.07 -12.54
CA ALA A 292 -19.00 1.60 -13.11
C ALA A 292 -19.14 1.34 -14.62
N LYS A 293 -20.25 0.71 -15.03
CA LYS A 293 -20.55 0.43 -16.44
C LYS A 293 -20.86 1.67 -17.26
N SER A 294 -21.37 2.75 -16.65
CA SER A 294 -21.58 4.02 -17.36
C SER A 294 -20.30 4.84 -17.52
N GLY A 295 -19.18 4.42 -16.90
CA GLY A 295 -17.91 5.15 -16.90
C GLY A 295 -17.96 6.49 -16.15
N ARG A 296 -18.99 6.71 -15.33
CA ARG A 296 -19.20 7.96 -14.58
C ARG A 296 -18.93 7.76 -13.10
N THR A 297 -18.82 8.88 -12.38
CA THR A 297 -18.78 8.94 -10.92
C THR A 297 -20.14 9.40 -10.41
N VAL A 298 -20.48 9.05 -9.18
CA VAL A 298 -21.77 9.34 -8.56
C VAL A 298 -21.60 9.92 -7.15
N ARG A 299 -22.37 10.94 -6.82
CA ARG A 299 -22.60 11.38 -5.44
C ARG A 299 -23.77 10.59 -4.86
N PHE A 300 -23.77 10.26 -3.58
CA PHE A 300 -24.93 9.57 -2.98
C PHE A 300 -25.29 10.17 -1.64
N LEU A 301 -26.57 10.22 -1.32
CA LEU A 301 -27.02 10.71 -0.02
C LEU A 301 -27.04 9.56 0.99
N GLY A 302 -26.26 9.69 2.07
CA GLY A 302 -26.19 8.69 3.15
C GLY A 302 -26.59 9.29 4.48
N LYS A 303 -27.16 8.48 5.37
CA LYS A 303 -27.52 8.95 6.71
C LYS A 303 -26.28 9.21 7.57
N LYS A 304 -26.40 10.17 8.49
CA LYS A 304 -25.39 10.51 9.52
C LYS A 304 -24.71 9.29 10.15
N GLU A 305 -25.45 8.23 10.50
CA GLU A 305 -24.89 7.05 11.15
C GLU A 305 -23.89 6.29 10.26
N VAL A 306 -24.06 6.32 8.94
CA VAL A 306 -23.10 5.74 7.98
C VAL A 306 -21.80 6.53 7.99
N PHE A 307 -21.88 7.85 8.12
CA PHE A 307 -20.72 8.74 8.15
C PHE A 307 -20.02 8.79 9.51
N ASP A 308 -20.73 8.43 10.58
CA ASP A 308 -20.18 8.37 11.94
C ASP A 308 -19.51 7.02 12.26
N ALA A 309 -19.75 6.00 11.43
CA ALA A 309 -19.11 4.69 11.56
C ALA A 309 -17.59 4.80 11.27
N PRO A 310 -16.71 4.34 12.19
CA PRO A 310 -15.27 4.30 11.94
C PRO A 310 -14.96 3.49 10.67
N LEU A 311 -14.03 4.00 9.85
CA LEU A 311 -13.63 3.45 8.54
C LEU A 311 -14.72 3.54 7.44
N ILE A 312 -15.95 3.11 7.72
CA ILE A 312 -17.06 3.13 6.76
C ILE A 312 -17.46 4.56 6.38
N GLY A 313 -17.53 5.48 7.35
CA GLY A 313 -17.88 6.86 7.10
C GLY A 313 -16.82 7.64 6.31
N GLN A 314 -15.55 7.28 6.50
CA GLN A 314 -14.44 7.84 5.74
C GLN A 314 -14.50 7.37 4.28
N LEU A 315 -14.71 6.06 4.06
CA LEU A 315 -14.90 5.51 2.73
C LEU A 315 -16.13 6.10 2.04
N ALA A 316 -17.24 6.26 2.75
CA ALA A 316 -18.46 6.86 2.22
C ALA A 316 -18.24 8.31 1.75
N SER A 317 -17.50 9.10 2.55
CA SER A 317 -17.16 10.49 2.20
C SER A 317 -16.28 10.58 0.94
N LEU A 318 -15.27 9.70 0.84
CA LEU A 318 -14.36 9.64 -0.32
C LEU A 318 -15.07 9.19 -1.60
N LEU A 319 -16.03 8.27 -1.48
CA LEU A 319 -16.87 7.81 -2.58
C LEU A 319 -17.97 8.82 -2.94
N GLY A 320 -17.84 10.10 -2.54
CA GLY A 320 -18.75 11.17 -2.93
C GLY A 320 -20.05 11.21 -2.13
N GLY A 321 -20.05 10.62 -0.93
CA GLY A 321 -21.19 10.64 -0.03
C GLY A 321 -21.53 12.05 0.46
N ILE A 322 -22.79 12.45 0.30
CA ILE A 322 -23.40 13.64 0.87
C ILE A 322 -24.10 13.21 2.16
N ARG A 323 -23.68 13.79 3.28
CA ARG A 323 -24.19 13.46 4.61
C ARG A 323 -25.58 14.05 4.82
N VAL A 324 -26.51 13.24 5.32
CA VAL A 324 -27.88 13.63 5.64
C VAL A 324 -28.12 13.48 7.14
N ASP A 325 -28.38 14.60 7.82
CA ASP A 325 -28.84 14.62 9.21
C ASP A 325 -30.33 15.01 9.29
N ARG A 326 -31.18 14.00 9.48
CA ARG A 326 -32.64 14.18 9.50
C ARG A 326 -33.16 14.79 10.81
N ALA A 327 -32.37 14.77 11.89
CA ALA A 327 -32.78 15.36 13.16
C ALA A 327 -32.68 16.89 13.15
N SER A 328 -31.84 17.44 12.26
CA SER A 328 -31.64 18.88 12.10
C SER A 328 -32.77 19.60 11.36
N GLY A 329 -33.56 18.89 10.55
CA GLY A 329 -34.56 19.48 9.65
C GLY A 329 -33.96 20.35 8.53
N SER A 330 -32.65 20.29 8.30
CA SER A 330 -31.93 21.13 7.34
C SER A 330 -32.05 20.63 5.90
N ASP A 331 -32.31 21.55 4.96
CA ASP A 331 -32.31 21.32 3.50
C ASP A 331 -30.89 21.33 2.88
N GLU A 332 -29.85 21.50 3.70
CA GLU A 332 -28.45 21.55 3.28
C GLU A 332 -28.00 20.33 2.44
N PRO A 333 -28.38 19.07 2.75
CA PRO A 333 -28.01 17.93 1.91
C PRO A 333 -28.65 17.96 0.52
N LEU A 334 -29.86 18.53 0.41
CA LEU A 334 -30.54 18.72 -0.87
C LEU A 334 -29.91 19.86 -1.67
N THR A 335 -29.44 20.90 -0.97
CA THR A 335 -28.67 22.01 -1.57
C THR A 335 -27.36 21.49 -2.17
N HIS A 336 -26.58 20.71 -1.42
CA HIS A 336 -25.36 20.10 -1.95
C HIS A 336 -25.61 19.13 -3.12
N ALA A 337 -26.74 18.41 -3.11
CA ALA A 337 -27.13 17.58 -4.25
C ALA A 337 -27.47 18.44 -5.49
N ALA A 338 -28.18 19.56 -5.30
CA ALA A 338 -28.49 20.50 -6.36
C ALA A 338 -27.24 21.19 -6.93
N ASP A 339 -26.27 21.53 -6.08
CA ASP A 339 -24.98 22.09 -6.50
C ASP A 339 -24.18 21.09 -7.34
N ALA A 340 -24.13 19.82 -6.90
CA ALA A 340 -23.47 18.76 -7.66
C ALA A 340 -24.11 18.54 -9.04
N LEU A 341 -25.45 18.54 -9.12
CA LEU A 341 -26.16 18.49 -10.40
C LEU A 341 -25.86 19.71 -11.26
N SER A 342 -25.84 20.91 -10.68
CA SER A 342 -25.51 22.15 -11.40
C SER A 342 -24.09 22.14 -11.96
N ALA A 343 -23.16 21.44 -11.29
CA ALA A 343 -21.81 21.17 -11.78
C ALA A 343 -21.72 20.06 -12.84
N GLY A 344 -22.85 19.48 -13.24
CA GLY A 344 -22.93 18.40 -14.24
C GLY A 344 -22.59 17.02 -13.69
N GLU A 345 -22.57 16.84 -12.37
CA GLU A 345 -22.34 15.55 -11.72
C GLU A 345 -23.59 14.65 -11.72
N MET A 346 -23.40 13.37 -11.40
CA MET A 346 -24.49 12.44 -11.17
C MET A 346 -24.76 12.33 -9.66
N VAL A 347 -26.02 12.37 -9.26
CA VAL A 347 -26.44 12.15 -7.88
C VAL A 347 -27.36 10.94 -7.81
N ALA A 348 -26.97 9.93 -7.04
CA ALA A 348 -27.79 8.78 -6.71
C ALA A 348 -28.66 9.06 -5.47
N ILE A 349 -29.95 8.76 -5.61
CA ILE A 349 -30.92 8.83 -4.53
C ILE A 349 -31.62 7.49 -4.34
N MET A 350 -31.87 7.17 -3.07
CA MET A 350 -32.59 6.00 -2.62
C MET A 350 -33.78 6.48 -1.78
N PRO A 351 -34.95 6.76 -2.41
CA PRO A 351 -36.03 7.54 -1.79
C PRO A 351 -36.58 6.92 -0.50
N GLN A 352 -36.49 5.59 -0.35
CA GLN A 352 -36.95 4.88 0.83
C GLN A 352 -36.15 5.27 2.08
N GLY A 353 -34.90 5.69 1.92
CA GLY A 353 -34.05 6.22 2.98
C GLY A 353 -33.57 5.23 4.05
N THR A 354 -34.38 4.23 4.39
CA THR A 354 -34.07 3.14 5.29
C THR A 354 -34.55 1.85 4.64
N ILE A 355 -33.74 0.80 4.71
CA ILE A 355 -34.18 -0.54 4.32
C ILE A 355 -35.30 -0.96 5.29
N PRO A 356 -36.50 -1.30 4.82
CA PRO A 356 -37.56 -1.80 5.69
C PRO A 356 -37.07 -3.05 6.41
N ARG A 357 -37.19 -3.09 7.75
CA ARG A 357 -37.04 -4.35 8.48
C ARG A 357 -38.29 -5.17 8.18
N GLY A 358 -38.12 -6.24 7.40
CA GLY A 358 -39.14 -7.27 7.28
C GLY A 358 -39.42 -7.93 8.62
#